data_AF-A3K6H1-F1
#
_entry.id   AF-A3K6H1-F1
#
_cell.length_a   1.000
_cell.length_b   1.000
_cell.length_c   1.000
_cell.angle_alpha   90.00
_cell.angle_beta   90.00
_cell.angle_gamma   90.00
#
_symmetry.space_group_name_H-M   'P 1'
#
loop_
_entity.id
_entity.type
_entity.pdbx_description
1 polymer ?
#
loop_
_entity_poly.entity_id
_entity_poly.type
_entity_poly.pdbx_seq_one_letter_code
_entity_poly.pdbx_strand_id
1 'polypeptide(L)'
;MMERLIIRMGLGTGETAQDASEAGLRDAMGRAVVHSVPKGGVLRVTVGVPDATEVSETTLVAMLGRSAEVTCKTGGLSAGGRFVATVALELFVAVTAD
;
A
#
# COMPACT_ATOMS: atom_id res chain seq x y z
N MET A 1 10.08 -19.34 -6.38
CA MET A 1 10.63 -17.97 -6.17
C MET A 1 9.49 -16.98 -6.38
N MET A 2 9.50 -15.78 -5.76
CA MET A 2 8.48 -14.76 -6.04
C MET A 2 9.08 -13.68 -6.93
N GLU A 3 8.38 -13.32 -8.00
CA GLU A 3 8.75 -12.22 -8.89
C GLU A 3 7.72 -11.09 -8.78
N ARG A 4 8.20 -9.85 -8.81
CA ARG A 4 7.35 -8.66 -8.72
C ARG A 4 6.95 -8.22 -10.12
N LEU A 5 5.66 -8.34 -10.46
CA LEU A 5 5.14 -7.98 -11.78
C LEU A 5 4.75 -6.51 -11.89
N ILE A 6 4.09 -5.99 -10.87
CA ILE A 6 3.48 -4.66 -10.90
C ILE A 6 3.85 -3.91 -9.62
N ILE A 7 4.15 -2.62 -9.78
CA ILE A 7 4.25 -1.66 -8.67
C ILE A 7 3.37 -0.48 -9.01
N ARG A 8 2.46 -0.14 -8.09
CA ARG A 8 1.62 1.05 -8.19
C ARG A 8 1.91 1.94 -7.01
N MET A 9 2.46 3.12 -7.31
CA MET A 9 2.75 4.10 -6.28
C MET A 9 1.60 5.10 -6.16
N GLY A 10 1.29 5.47 -4.92
CA GLY A 10 0.32 6.50 -4.60
C GLY A 10 0.86 7.46 -3.57
N LEU A 11 0.32 8.68 -3.59
CA LEU A 11 0.61 9.71 -2.60
C LEU A 11 -0.69 10.14 -1.94
N GLY A 12 -0.69 10.20 -0.62
CA GLY A 12 -1.84 10.64 0.16
C GLY A 12 -1.48 11.75 1.12
N THR A 13 -2.44 12.64 1.38
CA THR A 13 -2.32 13.64 2.44
C THR A 13 -3.51 13.56 3.38
N GLY A 14 -3.29 13.87 4.65
CA GLY A 14 -4.31 13.78 5.68
C GLY A 14 -3.99 14.64 6.90
N GLU A 15 -4.97 14.79 7.78
CA GLU A 15 -4.78 15.42 9.10
C GLU A 15 -4.16 14.43 10.10
N THR A 16 -4.36 13.13 9.87
CA THR A 16 -3.71 12.04 10.60
C THR A 16 -2.83 11.17 9.69
N ALA A 17 -1.94 10.38 10.29
CA ALA A 17 -1.17 9.37 9.56
C ALA A 17 -2.06 8.32 8.89
N GLN A 18 -3.17 7.94 9.55
CA GLN A 18 -4.19 7.05 8.99
C GLN A 18 -4.82 7.65 7.73
N ASP A 19 -5.36 8.88 7.81
CA ASP A 19 -6.01 9.53 6.67
C ASP A 19 -5.09 9.66 5.46
N ALA A 20 -3.83 10.04 5.71
CA ALA A 20 -2.82 10.14 4.66
C ALA A 20 -2.55 8.78 4.01
N SER A 21 -2.45 7.71 4.81
CA SER A 21 -2.22 6.35 4.33
C SER A 21 -3.39 5.82 3.50
N GLU A 22 -4.61 6.03 3.96
CA GLU A 22 -5.83 5.66 3.22
C GLU A 22 -5.96 6.44 1.91
N ALA A 23 -5.66 7.74 1.93
CA ALA A 23 -5.65 8.57 0.72
C ALA A 23 -4.60 8.08 -0.27
N GLY A 24 -3.40 7.73 0.20
CA GLY A 24 -2.31 7.23 -0.64
C GLY A 24 -2.62 5.86 -1.24
N LEU A 25 -3.28 4.99 -0.47
CA LEU A 25 -3.75 3.70 -0.97
C LEU A 25 -4.84 3.87 -2.03
N ARG A 26 -5.80 4.79 -1.82
CA ARG A 26 -6.80 5.14 -2.85
C ARG A 26 -6.15 5.69 -4.12
N ASP A 27 -5.16 6.57 -4.01
CA ASP A 27 -4.41 7.07 -5.17
C ASP A 27 -3.67 5.94 -5.89
N ALA A 28 -2.98 5.07 -5.13
CA ALA A 28 -2.31 3.90 -5.69
C ALA A 28 -3.31 3.00 -6.43
N MET A 29 -4.51 2.79 -5.88
CA MET A 29 -5.62 1.98 -6.45
C MET A 29 -6.37 2.62 -7.63
N GLY A 30 -6.32 3.94 -7.80
CA GLY A 30 -7.02 4.64 -8.89
C GLY A 30 -6.36 4.51 -10.28
N ARG A 31 -5.04 4.27 -10.35
CA ARG A 31 -4.24 4.36 -11.59
C ARG A 31 -4.33 3.16 -12.58
N ALA A 32 -4.84 2.00 -12.16
CA ALA A 32 -4.95 0.76 -12.94
C ALA A 32 -5.91 -0.22 -12.22
N VAL A 33 -6.38 -1.29 -12.87
CA VAL A 33 -7.21 -2.32 -12.22
C VAL A 33 -6.47 -3.66 -12.25
N VAL A 34 -6.13 -4.19 -11.06
CA VAL A 34 -5.64 -5.58 -10.95
C VAL A 34 -6.87 -6.49 -10.90
N HIS A 35 -7.35 -6.89 -12.09
CA HIS A 35 -8.57 -7.68 -12.24
C HIS A 35 -8.49 -9.02 -11.50
N SER A 36 -7.33 -9.67 -11.54
CA SER A 36 -7.09 -10.92 -10.84
C SER A 36 -5.66 -10.99 -10.32
N VAL A 37 -5.51 -11.65 -9.18
CA VAL A 37 -4.21 -12.08 -8.65
C VAL A 37 -4.07 -13.54 -9.07
N PRO A 38 -3.02 -13.92 -9.82
CA PRO A 38 -2.80 -15.31 -10.22
C PRO A 38 -2.76 -16.25 -9.00
N LYS A 39 -3.06 -17.54 -9.19
CA LYS A 39 -3.01 -18.53 -8.10
C LYS A 39 -1.60 -18.54 -7.47
N GLY A 40 -1.54 -18.36 -6.16
CA GLY A 40 -0.26 -18.25 -5.43
C GLY A 40 0.43 -16.88 -5.51
N GLY A 41 -0.20 -15.91 -6.18
CA GLY A 41 0.25 -14.51 -6.14
C GLY A 41 -0.12 -13.84 -4.82
N VAL A 42 0.66 -12.83 -4.45
CA VAL A 42 0.54 -12.07 -3.21
C VAL A 42 0.49 -10.58 -3.54
N LEU A 43 -0.51 -9.89 -3.00
CA LEU A 43 -0.51 -8.44 -2.96
C LEU A 43 0.21 -7.95 -1.72
N ARG A 44 1.09 -6.97 -1.88
CA ARG A 44 1.76 -6.29 -0.79
C ARG A 44 1.48 -4.80 -0.85
N VAL A 45 1.19 -4.20 0.30
CA VAL A 45 1.12 -2.75 0.49
C VAL A 45 2.25 -2.34 1.41
N THR A 46 3.12 -1.47 0.93
CA THR A 46 4.10 -0.78 1.77
C THR A 46 3.67 0.67 1.92
N VAL A 47 3.56 1.14 3.17
CA VAL A 47 3.22 2.53 3.50
C VAL A 47 4.41 3.19 4.19
N GLY A 48 4.83 4.34 3.68
CA GLY A 48 5.78 5.24 4.33
C GLY A 48 5.05 6.48 4.83
N VAL A 49 5.04 6.70 6.15
CA VAL A 49 4.31 7.81 6.81
C VAL A 49 5.08 8.26 8.07
N PRO A 50 4.98 9.53 8.52
CA PRO A 50 5.81 10.02 9.63
C PRO A 50 5.70 9.24 10.94
N ASP A 51 4.49 8.80 11.31
CA ASP A 51 4.28 7.88 12.44
C ASP A 51 3.50 6.65 11.96
N ALA A 52 4.21 5.53 11.77
CA ALA A 52 3.62 4.30 11.30
C ALA A 52 2.82 3.56 12.39
N THR A 53 3.04 3.87 13.67
CA THR A 53 2.35 3.19 14.78
C THR A 53 0.89 3.64 14.92
N GLU A 54 0.55 4.80 14.35
CA GLU A 54 -0.81 5.33 14.29
C GLU A 54 -1.64 4.73 13.14
N VAL A 55 -1.03 3.90 12.27
CA VAL A 55 -1.71 3.35 11.10
C VAL A 55 -2.22 1.94 11.38
N SER A 56 -3.52 1.76 11.16
CA SER A 56 -4.20 0.47 11.22
C SER A 56 -4.02 -0.30 9.92
N GLU A 57 -3.13 -1.29 9.92
CA GLU A 57 -2.91 -2.18 8.78
C GLU A 57 -4.19 -2.95 8.41
N THR A 58 -5.00 -3.34 9.40
CA THR A 58 -6.27 -4.05 9.17
C THR A 58 -7.28 -3.17 8.43
N THR A 59 -7.30 -1.86 8.69
CA THR A 59 -8.13 -0.90 7.96
C THR A 59 -7.68 -0.82 6.50
N LEU A 60 -6.37 -0.76 6.24
CA LEU A 60 -5.83 -0.73 4.88
C LEU A 60 -6.12 -2.02 4.09
N VAL A 61 -6.04 -3.20 4.74
CA VAL A 61 -6.47 -4.47 4.13
C VAL A 61 -7.96 -4.43 3.79
N ALA A 62 -8.80 -3.94 4.71
CA ALA A 62 -10.24 -3.86 4.48
C ALA A 62 -10.58 -2.97 3.27
N MET A 63 -9.87 -1.84 3.09
CA MET A 63 -10.05 -0.95 1.94
C MET A 63 -9.74 -1.61 0.60
N LEU A 64 -8.78 -2.53 0.55
CA LEU A 64 -8.47 -3.27 -0.68
C LEU A 64 -9.59 -4.22 -1.09
N GLY A 65 -10.46 -4.63 -0.15
CA GLY A 65 -11.51 -5.63 -0.38
C GLY A 65 -10.98 -7.02 -0.69
N ARG A 66 -9.70 -7.29 -0.39
CA ARG A 66 -9.02 -8.59 -0.57
C ARG A 66 -7.78 -8.70 0.31
N SER A 67 -7.33 -9.93 0.53
CA SER A 67 -6.13 -10.20 1.32
C SER A 67 -4.89 -9.56 0.70
N ALA A 68 -4.09 -8.91 1.54
CA ALA A 68 -2.79 -8.37 1.21
C ALA A 68 -1.89 -8.40 2.46
N GLU A 69 -0.59 -8.49 2.23
CA GLU A 69 0.42 -8.19 3.24
C GLU A 69 0.56 -6.68 3.34
N VAL A 70 0.36 -6.10 4.52
CA VAL A 70 0.56 -4.66 4.74
C VAL A 70 1.79 -4.49 5.61
N THR A 71 2.57 -3.45 5.34
CA THR A 71 3.67 -3.05 6.21
C THR A 71 3.73 -1.54 6.25
N CYS A 72 3.53 -0.97 7.44
CA CYS A 72 3.72 0.44 7.68
C CYS A 72 5.12 0.72 8.23
N LYS A 73 5.79 1.75 7.72
CA LYS A 73 7.14 2.16 8.13
C LYS A 73 7.21 3.67 8.28
N THR A 74 8.01 4.11 9.25
CA THR A 74 8.34 5.53 9.39
C THR A 74 8.99 6.04 8.08
N GLY A 75 8.44 7.11 7.53
CA GLY A 75 8.82 7.70 6.25
C GLY A 75 7.94 8.90 5.89
N GLY A 76 7.77 9.19 4.59
CA GLY A 76 6.88 10.27 4.14
C GLY A 76 7.31 11.67 4.60
N LEU A 77 6.34 12.55 4.84
CA LEU A 77 6.58 13.94 5.26
C LEU A 77 5.49 14.41 6.23
N SER A 78 5.86 15.15 7.28
CA SER A 78 4.94 15.95 8.10
C SER A 78 5.30 17.42 7.95
N ALA A 79 4.33 18.24 7.53
CA ALA A 79 4.54 19.67 7.31
C ALA A 79 3.25 20.46 7.56
N GLY A 80 3.33 21.54 8.33
CA GLY A 80 2.21 22.45 8.57
C GLY A 80 0.97 21.79 9.17
N GLY A 81 1.15 20.79 10.05
CA GLY A 81 0.05 20.05 10.67
C GLY A 81 -0.63 19.02 9.76
N ARG A 82 -0.03 18.70 8.60
CA ARG A 82 -0.52 17.67 7.70
C ARG A 82 0.50 16.55 7.55
N PHE A 83 -0.01 15.35 7.35
CA PHE A 83 0.78 14.15 7.05
C PHE A 83 0.73 13.86 5.54
N VAL A 84 1.84 13.39 5.00
CA VAL A 84 1.98 12.91 3.64
C VAL A 84 2.50 11.47 3.70
N ALA A 85 1.73 10.55 3.13
CA ALA A 85 2.09 9.14 3.03
C ALA A 85 2.44 8.77 1.59
N THR A 86 3.51 8.00 1.41
CA THR A 86 3.84 7.33 0.15
C THR A 86 3.42 5.87 0.25
N VAL A 87 2.69 5.38 -0.74
CA VAL A 87 2.17 4.01 -0.74
C VAL A 87 2.66 3.27 -1.97
N ALA A 88 3.13 2.04 -1.82
CA ALA A 88 3.41 1.12 -2.91
C ALA A 88 2.50 -0.10 -2.79
N LEU A 89 1.68 -0.34 -3.80
CA LEU A 89 0.88 -1.55 -3.98
C LEU A 89 1.55 -2.43 -5.03
N GLU A 90 2.06 -3.57 -4.60
CA GLU A 90 2.88 -4.49 -5.39
C GLU A 90 2.15 -5.82 -5.59
N LEU A 91 2.27 -6.40 -6.78
CA LEU A 91 1.84 -7.77 -7.07
C LEU A 91 3.07 -8.66 -7.25
N PHE A 92 3.19 -9.66 -6.40
CA PHE A 92 4.17 -10.73 -6.51
C PHE A 92 3.49 -12.00 -7.03
N VAL A 93 4.16 -12.74 -7.92
CA VAL A 93 3.67 -14.04 -8.42
C VAL A 93 4.71 -15.11 -8.19
N ALA A 94 4.23 -16.35 -7.98
CA ALA A 94 5.10 -17.50 -7.91
C ALA A 94 5.68 -17.81 -9.29
N VAL A 95 7.00 -17.87 -9.37
CA VAL A 95 7.73 -18.37 -10.54
C VAL A 95 8.12 -19.81 -10.24
N THR A 96 7.64 -20.72 -11.09
CA THR A 96 8.15 -22.10 -11.15
C THR A 96 9.52 -22.06 -11.80
N ALA A 97 10.52 -22.65 -11.14
CA ALA A 97 11.78 -22.93 -11.80
C ALA A 97 11.50 -24.10 -12.76
N ASP A 98 11.67 -23.86 -14.05
CA ASP A 98 11.73 -24.93 -15.06
C ASP A 98 13.00 -25.76 -14.88
#